data_AF-A0A952UDT3-F1
#
_entry.id   AF-A0A952UDT3-F1
#
_cell.length_a   1.000
_cell.length_b   1.000
_cell.length_c   1.000
_cell.angle_alpha   90.00
_cell.angle_beta   90.00
_cell.angle_gamma   90.00
#
_symmetry.space_group_name_H-M   'P 1'
#
loop_
_entity.id
_entity.type
_entity.pdbx_description
1 polymer ?
#
loop_
_entity_poly.entity_id
_entity_poly.type
_entity_poly.pdbx_seq_one_letter_code
_entity_poly.pdbx_strand_id
1 'polypeptide(L)'
;MTRSVRQLELSDGDIALQLTIDSEGRVRVDGLTAGPDRWAGSEQSIVEIVTPGTGTGSAGRYDRSLLGARLRYRAHAIDATDLGPRLVLELVDPVSGIAAHVTFEIVARTSTLRSSVTVTNESSDSRELLYVSALAIGSTDWTPDGTIVHLADSDWLSEYRWRHGTLYGLGEPGIRAEVHSAHVPRGRLGVSGRGTWSTGEQLPMGALECEDGRTVLWQIEQNSPWHWQLLETLQGMSLLASGATGRDHGWSNTLAAGATLTTPTTAITATGGGIDRAFARLTDYRRATRMHGPNGTNLPVIYNDYMNTLMADPTTEKLLPLIEAVGRTGVDIYCVDAGWYADEPRWWESVGAWEPSTSRFPGGIGEIFDAIRNHGMRPGLWMEPEVVGIKSPIAAELPDEAYLTRGGERVVMDGRFHLDFRHPAVTERLDRIVDGLIAICTGRMPSSRGIRALSWRTAHPAE
;
A
#
# COMPACT_ATOMS: atom_id res chain seq x y z
N MET A 1 0.99 -22.38 40.64
CA MET A 1 1.49 -22.89 39.34
C MET A 1 2.29 -21.77 38.69
N THR A 2 3.61 -21.87 38.71
CA THR A 2 4.52 -20.97 38.00
C THR A 2 4.19 -21.04 36.51
N ARG A 3 3.59 -20.00 35.94
CA ARG A 3 3.32 -19.93 34.49
C ARG A 3 4.68 -19.90 33.78
N SER A 4 4.98 -20.95 33.03
CA SER A 4 6.24 -21.13 32.30
C SER A 4 6.34 -20.12 31.15
N VAL A 5 7.52 -19.53 30.97
CA VAL A 5 7.86 -18.77 29.75
C VAL A 5 7.85 -19.74 28.56
N ARG A 6 7.14 -19.38 27.48
CA ARG A 6 7.06 -20.18 26.25
C ARG A 6 7.78 -19.45 25.12
N GLN A 7 8.61 -20.18 24.38
CA GLN A 7 9.25 -19.68 23.16
C GLN A 7 8.48 -20.21 21.94
N LEU A 8 8.33 -19.36 20.93
CA LEU A 8 7.81 -19.70 19.61
C LEU A 8 8.81 -19.24 18.55
N GLU A 9 8.95 -20.01 17.49
CA GLU A 9 9.78 -19.67 16.34
C GLU A 9 8.99 -19.93 15.05
N LEU A 10 9.07 -18.98 14.13
CA LEU A 10 8.62 -19.13 12.74
C LEU A 10 9.86 -19.00 11.85
N SER A 11 10.18 -20.02 11.04
CA SER A 11 11.36 -20.00 10.17
C SER A 11 11.17 -20.80 8.88
N ASP A 12 11.84 -20.38 7.81
CA ASP A 12 12.07 -21.16 6.58
C ASP A 12 13.55 -21.56 6.37
N GLY A 13 14.41 -21.26 7.35
CA GLY A 13 15.87 -21.44 7.28
C GLY A 13 16.65 -20.23 6.76
N ASP A 14 16.04 -19.36 5.95
CA ASP A 14 16.67 -18.12 5.47
C ASP A 14 16.37 -16.93 6.37
N ILE A 15 15.18 -16.92 6.99
CA ILE A 15 14.76 -15.97 8.03
C ILE A 15 14.09 -16.73 9.17
N ALA A 16 14.25 -16.24 10.40
CA ALA A 16 13.46 -16.71 11.54
C ALA A 16 13.04 -15.57 12.46
N LEU A 17 11.79 -15.60 12.90
CA LEU A 17 11.22 -14.74 13.92
C LEU A 17 11.08 -15.53 15.22
N GLN A 18 11.78 -15.09 16.27
CA GLN A 18 11.67 -15.66 17.61
C GLN A 18 10.78 -14.80 18.49
N LEU A 19 9.85 -15.43 19.20
CA LEU A 19 8.87 -14.78 20.07
C LEU A 19 8.86 -15.40 21.46
N THR A 20 8.80 -14.56 22.48
CA THR A 20 8.60 -14.99 23.87
C THR A 20 7.18 -14.67 24.33
N ILE A 21 6.53 -15.64 24.97
CA ILE A 21 5.32 -15.45 25.77
C ILE A 21 5.72 -15.53 27.24
N ASP A 22 5.58 -14.43 27.97
CA ASP A 22 5.97 -14.38 29.38
C ASP A 22 4.93 -15.02 30.32
N SER A 23 5.24 -15.07 31.62
CA SER A 23 4.35 -15.66 32.63
C SER A 23 3.02 -14.91 32.80
N GLU A 24 2.94 -13.65 32.37
CA GLU A 24 1.71 -12.88 32.38
C GLU A 24 0.89 -13.09 31.11
N GLY A 25 1.47 -13.68 30.07
CA GLY A 25 0.88 -13.88 28.75
C GLY A 25 1.19 -12.77 27.75
N ARG A 26 2.11 -11.84 28.05
CA ARG A 26 2.56 -10.83 27.09
C ARG A 26 3.44 -11.48 26.03
N VAL A 27 3.31 -11.04 24.79
CA VAL A 27 4.07 -11.55 23.66
C VAL A 27 5.01 -10.46 23.13
N ARG A 28 6.27 -10.81 22.93
CA ARG A 28 7.30 -9.91 22.40
C ARG A 28 8.19 -10.63 21.39
N VAL A 29 8.79 -9.86 20.47
CA VAL A 29 9.88 -10.34 19.62
C VAL A 29 11.13 -10.47 20.47
N ASP A 30 11.73 -11.67 20.51
CA ASP A 30 13.01 -11.94 21.17
C ASP A 30 14.18 -11.79 20.19
N GLY A 31 13.93 -12.05 18.91
CA GLY A 31 14.91 -11.84 17.85
C GLY A 31 14.33 -11.99 16.46
N LEU A 32 15.08 -11.44 15.51
CA LEU A 32 14.93 -11.67 14.08
C LEU A 32 16.28 -12.16 13.57
N THR A 33 16.31 -13.23 12.79
CA THR A 33 17.53 -13.76 12.19
C THR A 33 17.38 -13.86 10.68
N ALA A 34 18.43 -13.55 9.93
CA ALA A 34 18.47 -13.71 8.49
C ALA A 34 19.85 -14.23 8.08
N GLY A 35 19.93 -15.50 7.68
CA GLY A 35 21.21 -16.19 7.52
C GLY A 35 22.08 -16.11 8.79
N PRO A 36 23.34 -15.61 8.72
CA PRO A 36 24.20 -15.48 9.89
C PRO A 36 23.87 -14.26 10.78
N ASP A 37 23.06 -13.34 10.28
CA ASP A 37 22.77 -12.07 10.94
C ASP A 37 21.61 -12.21 11.93
N ARG A 38 21.72 -11.57 13.09
CA ARG A 38 20.68 -11.57 14.13
C ARG A 38 20.45 -10.15 14.63
N TRP A 39 19.20 -9.76 14.81
CA TRP A 39 18.79 -8.59 15.57
C TRP A 39 18.17 -9.04 16.88
N ALA A 40 18.68 -8.54 18.00
CA ALA A 40 18.05 -8.75 19.30
C ALA A 40 16.70 -8.03 19.36
N GLY A 41 15.69 -8.66 19.96
CA GLY A 41 14.38 -8.05 20.18
C GLY A 41 14.40 -6.95 21.23
N SER A 42 13.24 -6.35 21.51
CA SER A 42 13.08 -5.32 22.54
C SER A 42 11.79 -5.54 23.34
N GLU A 43 11.48 -4.61 24.25
CA GLU A 43 10.22 -4.61 25.01
C GLU A 43 9.01 -4.10 24.18
N GLN A 44 9.17 -3.86 22.88
CA GLN A 44 8.08 -3.43 22.00
C GLN A 44 7.01 -4.52 21.89
N SER A 45 5.76 -4.16 22.19
CA SER A 45 4.59 -5.02 21.96
C SER A 45 4.48 -5.36 20.48
N ILE A 46 4.14 -6.61 20.16
CA ILE A 46 4.01 -7.07 18.75
C ILE A 46 2.79 -6.47 18.02
N VAL A 47 1.92 -5.78 18.74
CA VAL A 47 0.78 -5.06 18.21
C VAL A 47 0.43 -3.87 19.11
N GLU A 48 0.08 -2.76 18.50
CA GLU A 48 -0.34 -1.53 19.16
C GLU A 48 -1.73 -1.13 18.62
N ILE A 49 -2.66 -0.86 19.55
CA ILE A 49 -4.05 -0.52 19.23
C ILE A 49 -4.44 0.68 20.08
N VAL A 50 -4.94 1.73 19.43
CA VAL A 50 -5.46 2.91 20.13
C VAL A 50 -6.96 3.00 19.94
N THR A 51 -7.67 3.12 21.05
CA THR A 51 -9.12 3.39 21.08
C THR A 51 -9.37 4.67 21.87
N PRO A 52 -10.54 5.31 21.71
CA PRO A 52 -11.01 6.28 22.70
C PRO A 52 -11.03 5.63 24.10
N GLY A 53 -10.61 6.37 25.12
CA GLY A 53 -10.62 5.93 26.51
C GLY A 53 -9.41 5.10 26.98
N THR A 54 -8.58 4.55 26.07
CA THR A 54 -7.35 3.82 26.45
C THR A 54 -6.07 4.58 26.09
N GLY A 55 -6.04 5.21 24.91
CA GLY A 55 -4.96 6.11 24.49
C GLY A 55 -3.56 5.47 24.41
N THR A 56 -2.54 6.34 24.40
CA THR A 56 -1.11 5.99 24.36
C THR A 56 -0.37 6.58 25.56
N GLY A 57 0.74 5.97 25.95
CA GLY A 57 1.59 6.46 27.05
C GLY A 57 2.29 7.79 26.78
N SER A 58 2.26 8.30 25.55
CA SER A 58 2.82 9.60 25.16
C SER A 58 2.03 10.23 24.02
N ALA A 59 1.82 11.55 24.09
CA ALA A 59 1.22 12.32 23.02
C ALA A 59 2.12 12.30 21.78
N GLY A 60 1.53 12.14 20.60
CA GLY A 60 2.29 12.14 19.34
C GLY A 60 3.07 10.85 19.06
N ARG A 61 2.77 9.73 19.71
CA ARG A 61 3.32 8.41 19.34
C ARG A 61 2.21 7.37 19.29
N TYR A 62 2.50 6.20 18.74
CA TYR A 62 1.58 5.04 18.75
C TYR A 62 2.16 3.81 19.47
N ASP A 63 3.40 3.86 19.96
CA ASP A 63 3.94 2.84 20.86
C ASP A 63 3.32 2.97 22.26
N ARG A 64 3.41 1.89 23.02
CA ARG A 64 2.97 1.83 24.42
C ARG A 64 1.51 2.24 24.55
N SER A 65 0.67 1.76 23.65
CA SER A 65 -0.78 1.83 23.82
C SER A 65 -1.15 1.02 25.05
N LEU A 66 -2.13 1.52 25.82
CA LEU A 66 -2.59 0.81 27.01
C LEU A 66 -3.20 -0.55 26.62
N LEU A 67 -3.86 -0.62 25.45
CA LEU A 67 -4.42 -1.86 24.94
C LEU A 67 -3.31 -2.85 24.55
N GLY A 68 -2.28 -2.40 23.82
CA GLY A 68 -1.10 -3.21 23.49
C GLY A 68 -0.45 -3.83 24.73
N ALA A 69 -0.29 -3.04 25.80
CA ALA A 69 0.28 -3.52 27.07
C ALA A 69 -0.62 -4.51 27.83
N ARG A 70 -1.94 -4.53 27.57
CA ARG A 70 -2.91 -5.42 28.23
C ARG A 70 -3.25 -6.68 27.43
N LEU A 71 -2.95 -6.71 26.13
CA LEU A 71 -3.16 -7.90 25.31
C LEU A 71 -2.42 -9.10 25.91
N ARG A 72 -3.11 -10.23 25.99
CA ARG A 72 -2.58 -11.50 26.49
C ARG A 72 -2.78 -12.61 25.48
N TYR A 73 -1.76 -13.42 25.33
CA TYR A 73 -1.79 -14.64 24.53
C TYR A 73 -2.96 -15.54 24.94
N ARG A 74 -3.79 -15.91 23.96
CA ARG A 74 -4.87 -16.90 24.08
C ARG A 74 -4.51 -18.20 23.35
N ALA A 75 -4.15 -18.11 22.08
CA ALA A 75 -3.80 -19.26 21.25
C ALA A 75 -2.86 -18.90 20.10
N HIS A 76 -2.40 -19.91 19.35
CA HIS A 76 -1.81 -19.71 18.04
C HIS A 76 -2.01 -20.93 17.14
N ALA A 77 -1.82 -20.71 15.84
CA ALA A 77 -1.67 -21.75 14.84
C ALA A 77 -0.42 -21.48 14.00
N ILE A 78 0.32 -22.54 13.66
CA ILE A 78 1.37 -22.49 12.65
C ILE A 78 0.93 -23.41 11.52
N ASP A 79 0.87 -22.89 10.30
CA ASP A 79 0.55 -23.62 9.09
C ASP A 79 1.51 -23.26 7.95
N ALA A 80 1.34 -23.92 6.81
CA ALA A 80 2.07 -23.61 5.58
C ALA A 80 1.07 -23.06 4.56
N THR A 81 1.46 -22.00 3.87
CA THR A 81 0.74 -21.42 2.74
C THR A 81 1.51 -21.68 1.44
N ASP A 82 0.96 -21.22 0.31
CA ASP A 82 1.67 -21.26 -0.98
C ASP A 82 2.92 -20.36 -0.98
N LEU A 83 3.01 -19.39 -0.06
CA LEU A 83 4.16 -18.50 0.08
C LEU A 83 5.22 -19.05 1.03
N GLY A 84 4.80 -19.72 2.11
CA GLY A 84 5.72 -20.27 3.10
C GLY A 84 5.07 -20.49 4.47
N PRO A 85 5.87 -20.68 5.53
CA PRO A 85 5.37 -20.84 6.90
C PRO A 85 4.62 -19.60 7.38
N ARG A 86 3.48 -19.80 8.05
CA ARG A 86 2.67 -18.75 8.64
C ARG A 86 2.32 -19.06 10.09
N LEU A 87 2.45 -18.06 10.95
CA LEU A 87 2.04 -18.05 12.35
C LEU A 87 0.90 -17.06 12.53
N VAL A 88 -0.21 -17.50 13.11
CA VAL A 88 -1.30 -16.63 13.57
C VAL A 88 -1.36 -16.70 15.09
N LEU A 89 -1.11 -15.57 15.75
CA LEU A 89 -1.21 -15.41 17.20
C LEU A 89 -2.52 -14.75 17.56
N GLU A 90 -3.21 -15.29 18.54
CA GLU A 90 -4.45 -14.72 19.06
C GLU A 90 -4.18 -14.10 20.43
N LEU A 91 -4.37 -12.78 20.52
CA LEU A 91 -4.20 -11.99 21.72
C LEU A 91 -5.53 -11.36 22.14
N VAL A 92 -5.80 -11.27 23.44
CA VAL A 92 -7.06 -10.71 23.96
C VAL A 92 -6.78 -9.72 25.07
N ASP A 93 -7.46 -8.58 25.04
CA ASP A 93 -7.49 -7.64 26.15
C ASP A 93 -8.65 -8.01 27.09
N PRO A 94 -8.37 -8.49 28.32
CA PRO A 94 -9.41 -8.95 29.23
C PRO A 94 -10.33 -7.83 29.73
N VAL A 95 -10.01 -6.56 29.48
CA VAL A 95 -10.78 -5.40 29.93
C VAL A 95 -11.73 -4.89 28.84
N SER A 96 -11.22 -4.64 27.63
CA SER A 96 -12.05 -4.05 26.55
C SER A 96 -12.89 -5.07 25.77
N GLY A 97 -12.51 -6.35 25.81
CA GLY A 97 -13.07 -7.38 24.92
C GLY A 97 -12.60 -7.25 23.46
N ILE A 98 -11.49 -6.55 23.22
CA ILE A 98 -10.82 -6.55 21.92
C ILE A 98 -9.90 -7.77 21.83
N ALA A 99 -10.04 -8.53 20.74
CA ALA A 99 -9.09 -9.56 20.33
C ALA A 99 -8.29 -9.10 19.11
N ALA A 100 -7.01 -9.45 19.05
CA ALA A 100 -6.11 -9.17 17.95
C ALA A 100 -5.48 -10.46 17.45
N HIS A 101 -5.68 -10.76 16.16
CA HIS A 101 -5.03 -11.85 15.46
C HIS A 101 -3.83 -11.29 14.70
N VAL A 102 -2.62 -11.53 15.22
CA VAL A 102 -1.37 -11.08 14.59
C VAL A 102 -0.87 -12.19 13.68
N THR A 103 -0.83 -11.93 12.38
CA THR A 103 -0.37 -12.87 11.36
C THR A 103 1.03 -12.51 10.93
N PHE A 104 1.93 -13.48 11.03
CA PHE A 104 3.29 -13.46 10.51
C PHE A 104 3.43 -14.53 9.43
N GLU A 105 3.83 -14.17 8.21
CA GLU A 105 3.97 -15.12 7.10
C GLU A 105 5.33 -14.91 6.41
N ILE A 106 6.17 -15.96 6.38
CA ILE A 106 7.45 -15.91 5.67
C ILE A 106 7.19 -16.21 4.19
N VAL A 107 7.77 -15.38 3.31
CA VAL A 107 7.85 -15.71 1.89
C VAL A 107 9.15 -16.46 1.64
N ALA A 108 9.00 -17.73 1.26
CA ALA A 108 10.10 -18.67 1.19
C ALA A 108 11.20 -18.16 0.25
N ARG A 109 12.46 -18.26 0.71
CA ARG A 109 13.68 -17.93 -0.07
C ARG A 109 13.91 -16.46 -0.38
N THR A 110 13.19 -15.54 0.27
CA THR A 110 13.36 -14.10 0.04
C THR A 110 13.89 -13.35 1.26
N SER A 111 14.07 -14.05 2.41
CA SER A 111 14.39 -13.43 3.70
C SER A 111 13.41 -12.30 4.06
N THR A 112 12.12 -12.51 3.76
CA THR A 112 11.06 -11.53 3.98
C THR A 112 9.94 -12.14 4.81
N LEU A 113 9.51 -11.38 5.81
CA LEU A 113 8.37 -11.67 6.67
C LEU A 113 7.25 -10.68 6.37
N ARG A 114 6.02 -11.14 6.20
CA ARG A 114 4.81 -10.33 6.10
C ARG A 114 4.13 -10.28 7.46
N SER A 115 3.56 -9.13 7.80
CA SER A 115 2.80 -8.90 9.03
C SER A 115 1.47 -8.23 8.72
N SER A 116 0.40 -8.70 9.35
CA SER A 116 -0.91 -8.04 9.35
C SER A 116 -1.66 -8.37 10.65
N VAL A 117 -2.62 -7.52 11.02
CA VAL A 117 -3.40 -7.68 12.24
C VAL A 117 -4.89 -7.63 11.91
N THR A 118 -5.64 -8.62 12.37
CA THR A 118 -7.11 -8.60 12.36
C THR A 118 -7.62 -8.36 13.78
N VAL A 119 -8.26 -7.22 13.99
CA VAL A 119 -8.90 -6.85 15.25
C VAL A 119 -10.36 -7.30 15.22
N THR A 120 -10.82 -7.96 16.28
CA THR A 120 -12.21 -8.38 16.48
C THR A 120 -12.75 -7.76 17.75
N ASN A 121 -13.96 -7.22 17.70
CA ASN A 121 -14.68 -6.79 18.88
C ASN A 121 -15.48 -7.96 19.46
N GLU A 122 -14.98 -8.59 20.52
CA GLU A 122 -15.65 -9.68 21.24
C GLU A 122 -16.53 -9.17 22.41
N SER A 123 -16.62 -7.86 22.60
CA SER A 123 -17.51 -7.26 23.60
C SER A 123 -18.93 -7.06 23.07
N SER A 124 -19.86 -6.76 23.96
CA SER A 124 -21.25 -6.43 23.60
C SER A 124 -21.42 -5.01 23.06
N ASP A 125 -20.49 -4.10 23.38
CA ASP A 125 -20.57 -2.68 23.03
C ASP A 125 -19.77 -2.40 21.75
N SER A 126 -20.13 -1.35 21.02
CA SER A 126 -19.31 -0.87 19.91
C SER A 126 -17.95 -0.36 20.40
N ARG A 127 -16.89 -0.64 19.63
CA ARG A 127 -15.52 -0.19 19.92
C ARG A 127 -14.97 0.58 18.74
N GLU A 128 -14.59 1.83 18.99
CA GLU A 128 -13.92 2.66 18.00
C GLU A 128 -12.41 2.45 18.04
N LEU A 129 -11.81 2.28 16.87
CA LEU A 129 -10.37 2.19 16.65
C LEU A 129 -9.86 3.49 16.04
N LEU A 130 -8.77 4.01 16.57
CA LEU A 130 -8.05 5.20 16.08
C LEU A 130 -6.68 4.85 15.48
N TYR A 131 -6.16 3.67 15.80
CA TYR A 131 -4.90 3.15 15.28
C TYR A 131 -4.83 1.64 15.49
N VAL A 132 -4.30 0.92 14.50
CA VAL A 132 -3.90 -0.48 14.61
C VAL A 132 -2.59 -0.65 13.84
N SER A 133 -1.53 -1.10 14.49
CA SER A 133 -0.28 -1.43 13.81
C SER A 133 -0.46 -2.67 12.94
N ALA A 134 -0.04 -2.61 11.67
CA ALA A 134 0.16 -3.79 10.82
C ALA A 134 1.47 -4.52 11.17
N LEU A 135 2.48 -3.77 11.62
CA LEU A 135 3.76 -4.26 12.12
C LEU A 135 4.18 -3.38 13.30
N ALA A 136 4.58 -4.01 14.41
CA ALA A 136 5.26 -3.35 15.51
C ALA A 136 6.44 -4.22 15.95
N ILE A 137 7.66 -3.71 15.75
CA ILE A 137 8.89 -4.42 16.07
C ILE A 137 9.92 -3.45 16.61
N GLY A 138 10.75 -3.89 17.55
CA GLY A 138 11.88 -3.11 18.04
C GLY A 138 13.11 -3.98 18.21
N SER A 139 14.25 -3.31 18.27
CA SER A 139 15.54 -3.96 18.49
C SER A 139 16.44 -3.10 19.35
N THR A 140 17.19 -3.75 20.24
CA THR A 140 18.27 -3.09 20.98
C THR A 140 19.51 -2.81 20.12
N ASP A 141 19.58 -3.42 18.94
CA ASP A 141 20.70 -3.23 18.01
C ASP A 141 20.51 -1.98 17.13
N TRP A 142 19.30 -1.41 17.13
CA TRP A 142 19.02 -0.16 16.46
C TRP A 142 19.20 0.99 17.44
N THR A 143 20.13 1.88 17.13
CA THR A 143 20.44 3.06 17.94
C THR A 143 20.15 4.34 17.15
N PRO A 144 19.60 5.39 17.79
CA PRO A 144 19.24 6.62 17.10
C PRO A 144 20.38 7.32 16.33
N ASP A 145 21.62 7.12 16.76
CA ASP A 145 22.83 7.76 16.24
C ASP A 145 23.79 6.78 15.51
N GLY A 146 23.66 5.46 15.73
CA GLY A 146 24.46 4.43 15.06
C GLY A 146 23.70 3.62 14.00
N THR A 147 22.43 3.94 13.75
CA THR A 147 21.64 3.31 12.68
C THR A 147 21.27 4.34 11.62
N ILE A 148 21.60 4.01 10.36
CA ILE A 148 21.24 4.82 9.21
C ILE A 148 19.80 4.48 8.82
N VAL A 149 18.95 5.50 8.84
CA VAL A 149 17.57 5.45 8.36
C VAL A 149 17.57 5.87 6.89
N HIS A 150 16.98 5.04 6.03
CA HIS A 150 16.73 5.33 4.63
C HIS A 150 15.25 5.60 4.40
N LEU A 151 14.93 6.67 3.70
CA LEU A 151 13.57 7.01 3.27
C LEU A 151 13.62 7.73 1.92
N ALA A 152 12.48 7.81 1.24
CA ALA A 152 12.41 8.39 -0.09
C ALA A 152 11.28 9.40 -0.20
N ASP A 153 11.66 10.61 -0.59
CA ASP A 153 10.72 11.67 -0.94
C ASP A 153 10.29 11.47 -2.41
N SER A 154 9.06 11.84 -2.71
CA SER A 154 8.50 11.83 -4.07
C SER A 154 7.81 13.14 -4.36
N ASP A 155 7.79 13.50 -5.64
CA ASP A 155 6.97 14.56 -6.20
C ASP A 155 6.62 14.15 -7.63
N TRP A 156 5.60 14.76 -8.22
CA TRP A 156 5.25 14.50 -9.61
C TRP A 156 6.43 14.85 -10.53
N LEU A 157 6.87 13.87 -11.35
CA LEU A 157 8.08 13.94 -12.20
C LEU A 157 9.42 13.92 -11.43
N SER A 158 9.41 13.61 -10.13
CA SER A 158 10.61 13.52 -9.29
C SER A 158 10.48 12.44 -8.21
N GLU A 159 9.95 11.28 -8.60
CA GLU A 159 9.65 10.18 -7.70
C GLU A 159 10.93 9.45 -7.20
N TYR A 160 10.82 8.78 -6.05
CA TYR A 160 11.85 7.85 -5.53
C TYR A 160 13.21 8.48 -5.16
N ARG A 161 13.22 9.71 -4.65
CA ARG A 161 14.46 10.38 -4.21
C ARG A 161 14.87 9.90 -2.83
N TRP A 162 15.70 8.86 -2.79
CA TRP A 162 16.25 8.30 -1.56
C TRP A 162 17.21 9.28 -0.88
N ARG A 163 17.02 9.45 0.42
CA ARG A 163 17.92 10.14 1.34
C ARG A 163 18.08 9.31 2.61
N HIS A 164 19.18 9.57 3.31
CA HIS A 164 19.51 8.82 4.50
C HIS A 164 20.21 9.68 5.54
N GLY A 165 20.13 9.24 6.79
CA GLY A 165 20.75 9.89 7.93
C GLY A 165 20.44 9.11 9.20
N THR A 166 21.06 9.50 10.31
CA THR A 166 20.67 8.95 11.62
C THR A 166 19.30 9.47 12.03
N LEU A 167 18.63 8.85 13.01
CA LEU A 167 17.32 9.31 13.48
C LEU A 167 17.39 10.80 13.87
N TYR A 168 18.43 11.20 14.59
CA TYR A 168 18.65 12.59 14.98
C TYR A 168 19.00 13.50 13.79
N GLY A 169 19.81 13.01 12.85
CA GLY A 169 20.14 13.74 11.63
C GLY A 169 18.93 14.04 10.75
N LEU A 170 17.86 13.26 10.90
CA LEU A 170 16.60 13.43 10.18
C LEU A 170 15.55 14.25 10.94
N GLY A 171 15.94 14.91 12.04
CA GLY A 171 15.12 15.92 12.72
C GLY A 171 14.58 15.52 14.09
N GLU A 172 14.88 14.32 14.60
CA GLU A 172 14.55 13.99 15.98
C GLU A 172 15.50 14.70 16.97
N PRO A 173 14.98 15.41 17.98
CA PRO A 173 15.78 16.30 18.82
C PRO A 173 16.77 15.58 19.76
N GLY A 174 16.59 14.27 19.98
CA GLY A 174 17.50 13.44 20.79
C GLY A 174 17.66 13.93 22.22
N ILE A 175 16.81 13.46 23.13
CA ILE A 175 16.82 13.93 24.52
C ILE A 175 17.80 13.19 25.42
N ARG A 176 18.55 12.18 24.92
CA ARG A 176 19.53 11.38 25.69
C ARG A 176 19.00 10.95 27.07
N ALA A 177 18.11 9.97 27.07
CA ALA A 177 17.32 9.57 28.23
C ALA A 177 18.13 9.30 29.52
N GLU A 178 19.36 8.82 29.40
CA GLU A 178 20.29 8.58 30.53
C GLU A 178 20.59 9.84 31.35
N VAL A 179 20.65 11.01 30.70
CA VAL A 179 20.93 12.30 31.33
C VAL A 179 19.67 12.91 31.96
N HIS A 180 18.49 12.47 31.51
CA HIS A 180 17.18 12.98 31.93
C HIS A 180 16.40 11.93 32.72
N SER A 181 17.04 11.28 33.70
CA SER A 181 16.38 10.37 34.65
C SER A 181 15.57 9.24 33.99
N ALA A 182 16.03 8.74 32.83
CA ALA A 182 15.35 7.73 32.03
C ALA A 182 13.93 8.13 31.59
N HIS A 183 13.66 9.43 31.41
CA HIS A 183 12.44 9.88 30.76
C HIS A 183 12.38 9.32 29.34
N VAL A 184 11.27 8.63 29.02
CA VAL A 184 11.10 8.07 27.69
C VAL A 184 10.93 9.21 26.66
N PRO A 185 11.71 9.21 25.57
CA PRO A 185 11.57 10.17 24.48
C PRO A 185 10.12 10.24 23.96
N ARG A 186 9.70 11.45 23.62
CA ARG A 186 8.36 11.72 23.08
C ARG A 186 8.36 12.01 21.57
N GLY A 187 9.53 12.25 20.99
CA GLY A 187 9.65 12.48 19.56
C GLY A 187 9.47 11.20 18.75
N ARG A 188 9.29 11.39 17.44
CA ARG A 188 9.21 10.35 16.42
C ARG A 188 9.65 10.91 15.07
N LEU A 189 10.33 10.08 14.28
CA LEU A 189 10.33 10.27 12.84
C LEU A 189 9.10 9.57 12.28
N GLY A 190 8.09 10.33 11.86
CA GLY A 190 6.85 9.80 11.28
C GLY A 190 6.73 10.17 9.81
N VAL A 191 6.34 9.20 8.98
CA VAL A 191 6.15 9.35 7.53
C VAL A 191 4.79 8.78 7.15
N SER A 192 4.02 9.54 6.37
CA SER A 192 2.65 9.19 6.01
C SER A 192 2.40 9.41 4.51
N GLY A 193 1.61 8.54 3.91
CA GLY A 193 1.03 8.77 2.60
C GLY A 193 -0.40 9.28 2.75
N ARG A 194 -0.72 10.38 2.08
CA ARG A 194 -2.05 11.01 2.10
C ARG A 194 -2.80 10.75 0.80
N GLY A 195 -4.12 10.63 0.90
CA GLY A 195 -4.99 10.39 -0.25
C GLY A 195 -4.84 8.98 -0.85
N THR A 196 -5.24 8.85 -2.11
CA THR A 196 -5.19 7.58 -2.86
C THR A 196 -3.88 7.39 -3.64
N TRP A 197 -2.99 8.40 -3.64
CA TRP A 197 -1.65 8.29 -4.21
C TRP A 197 -0.67 7.80 -3.15
N SER A 198 -0.53 6.47 -3.04
CA SER A 198 0.31 5.88 -1.99
C SER A 198 1.78 6.28 -2.05
N THR A 199 2.26 6.84 -3.16
CA THR A 199 3.63 7.32 -3.34
C THR A 199 3.72 8.82 -3.59
N GLY A 200 2.71 9.61 -3.19
CA GLY A 200 2.62 11.03 -3.54
C GLY A 200 3.82 11.85 -3.06
N GLU A 201 3.91 12.08 -1.75
CA GLU A 201 5.02 12.85 -1.16
C GLU A 201 6.17 11.95 -0.68
N GLN A 202 5.86 10.69 -0.35
CA GLN A 202 6.75 9.75 0.33
C GLN A 202 6.46 8.34 -0.16
N LEU A 203 7.45 7.44 -0.07
CA LEU A 203 7.22 6.02 -0.32
C LEU A 203 6.68 5.30 0.92
N PRO A 204 5.79 4.30 0.76
CA PRO A 204 5.31 3.43 1.84
C PRO A 204 6.41 2.45 2.30
N MET A 205 7.66 2.89 2.34
CA MET A 205 8.85 2.08 2.57
C MET A 205 9.93 2.87 3.30
N GLY A 206 10.86 2.14 3.89
CA GLY A 206 12.11 2.68 4.42
C GLY A 206 13.03 1.54 4.84
N ALA A 207 14.23 1.88 5.32
CA ALA A 207 15.15 0.90 5.87
C ALA A 207 15.93 1.42 7.08
N LEU A 208 16.38 0.49 7.92
CA LEU A 208 17.34 0.68 8.99
C LEU A 208 18.59 -0.13 8.64
N GLU A 209 19.74 0.52 8.58
CA GLU A 209 21.04 -0.09 8.31
C GLU A 209 21.99 0.19 9.48
N CYS A 210 22.39 -0.88 10.17
CA CYS A 210 23.39 -0.84 11.23
C CYS A 210 24.81 -0.64 10.64
N GLU A 211 25.74 -0.13 11.43
CA GLU A 211 27.14 0.10 11.01
C GLU A 211 27.85 -1.16 10.47
N ASP A 212 27.45 -2.34 10.94
CA ASP A 212 27.99 -3.64 10.51
C ASP A 212 27.35 -4.17 9.21
N GLY A 213 26.48 -3.39 8.58
CA GLY A 213 25.81 -3.74 7.33
C GLY A 213 24.59 -4.64 7.50
N ARG A 214 24.16 -4.92 8.74
CA ARG A 214 22.84 -5.51 8.99
C ARG A 214 21.75 -4.51 8.60
N THR A 215 20.89 -4.90 7.66
CA THR A 215 19.81 -4.06 7.14
C THR A 215 18.45 -4.70 7.30
N VAL A 216 17.48 -3.89 7.70
CA VAL A 216 16.06 -4.21 7.72
C VAL A 216 15.31 -3.19 6.87
N LEU A 217 14.60 -3.64 5.85
CA LEU A 217 13.80 -2.82 4.95
C LEU A 217 12.33 -3.17 5.12
N TRP A 218 11.43 -2.18 5.24
CA TRP A 218 9.99 -2.41 5.29
C TRP A 218 9.26 -1.84 4.07
N GLN A 219 8.14 -2.46 3.72
CA GLN A 219 7.19 -1.98 2.71
C GLN A 219 5.75 -2.21 3.21
N ILE A 220 4.94 -1.15 3.21
CA ILE A 220 3.50 -1.22 3.45
C ILE A 220 2.80 -1.47 2.10
N GLU A 221 2.06 -2.56 2.00
CA GLU A 221 1.36 -3.00 0.78
C GLU A 221 -0.05 -2.39 0.71
N GLN A 222 -0.13 -1.08 0.49
CA GLN A 222 -1.36 -0.29 0.56
C GLN A 222 -1.40 0.79 -0.54
N ASN A 223 -2.56 0.96 -1.18
CA ASN A 223 -2.84 2.01 -2.19
C ASN A 223 -3.80 3.10 -1.66
N SER A 224 -3.75 3.35 -0.36
CA SER A 224 -4.63 4.23 0.43
C SER A 224 -3.79 4.84 1.54
N PRO A 225 -4.33 5.72 2.41
CA PRO A 225 -3.51 6.33 3.44
C PRO A 225 -2.82 5.30 4.33
N TRP A 226 -1.57 5.60 4.66
CA TRP A 226 -0.66 4.72 5.41
C TRP A 226 0.27 5.55 6.28
N HIS A 227 0.85 4.92 7.30
CA HIS A 227 1.80 5.56 8.19
C HIS A 227 2.88 4.58 8.64
N TRP A 228 4.12 5.04 8.73
CA TRP A 228 5.13 4.40 9.56
C TRP A 228 5.85 5.42 10.43
N GLN A 229 6.38 4.97 11.56
CA GLN A 229 7.17 5.79 12.46
C GLN A 229 8.33 5.02 13.07
N LEU A 230 9.43 5.72 13.26
CA LEU A 230 10.59 5.28 14.03
C LEU A 230 10.65 6.04 15.35
N LEU A 231 10.95 5.30 16.40
CA LEU A 231 10.85 5.75 17.76
C LEU A 231 12.11 5.37 18.54
N GLU A 232 12.75 6.35 19.18
CA GLU A 232 13.70 6.06 20.24
C GLU A 232 12.95 5.48 21.46
N THR A 233 13.54 4.44 22.06
CA THR A 233 13.12 3.79 23.29
C THR A 233 14.29 3.77 24.27
N LEU A 234 14.07 3.32 25.51
CA LEU A 234 15.15 3.28 26.51
C LEU A 234 16.26 2.26 26.18
N GLN A 235 15.97 1.26 25.35
CA GLN A 235 16.93 0.18 25.05
C GLN A 235 17.37 0.13 23.57
N GLY A 236 16.83 0.98 22.71
CA GLY A 236 17.08 0.94 21.27
C GLY A 236 15.99 1.68 20.50
N MET A 237 15.60 1.17 19.32
CA MET A 237 14.54 1.77 18.50
C MET A 237 13.37 0.82 18.25
N SER A 238 12.23 1.40 17.87
CA SER A 238 11.06 0.66 17.41
C SER A 238 10.53 1.22 16.08
N LEU A 239 10.11 0.32 15.21
CA LEU A 239 9.41 0.58 13.96
C LEU A 239 7.96 0.15 14.11
N LEU A 240 7.06 1.09 13.87
CA LEU A 240 5.63 0.83 13.80
C LEU A 240 5.14 1.22 12.41
N ALA A 241 4.40 0.34 11.74
CA ALA A 241 3.80 0.60 10.45
C ALA A 241 2.31 0.22 10.46
N SER A 242 1.48 0.98 9.77
CA SER A 242 0.02 0.84 9.76
C SER A 242 -0.60 1.35 8.47
N GLY A 243 -1.89 1.10 8.30
CA GLY A 243 -2.73 1.86 7.37
C GLY A 243 -3.01 3.27 7.90
N ALA A 244 -4.19 3.78 7.57
CA ALA A 244 -4.67 5.09 8.01
C ALA A 244 -4.74 5.18 9.55
N THR A 245 -4.64 6.41 10.07
CA THR A 245 -4.49 6.68 11.50
C THR A 245 -5.28 7.91 11.91
N GLY A 246 -5.82 7.94 13.13
CA GLY A 246 -6.61 9.08 13.62
C GLY A 246 -5.86 10.41 13.63
N ARG A 247 -4.54 10.42 13.88
CA ARG A 247 -3.76 11.66 13.95
C ARG A 247 -3.41 12.20 12.58
N ASP A 248 -2.81 11.35 11.75
CA ASP A 248 -2.24 11.79 10.47
C ASP A 248 -3.29 11.83 9.33
N HIS A 249 -4.45 11.20 9.53
CA HIS A 249 -5.49 11.03 8.49
C HIS A 249 -6.93 11.31 8.95
N GLY A 250 -7.14 11.65 10.23
CA GLY A 250 -8.51 11.76 10.78
C GLY A 250 -9.29 10.44 10.78
N TRP A 251 -8.60 9.30 10.62
CA TRP A 251 -9.23 8.00 10.50
C TRP A 251 -9.77 7.48 11.83
N SER A 252 -10.99 6.95 11.80
CA SER A 252 -11.48 6.04 12.82
C SER A 252 -12.36 4.96 12.22
N ASN A 253 -12.51 3.85 12.94
CA ASN A 253 -13.40 2.76 12.55
C ASN A 253 -14.12 2.18 13.77
N THR A 254 -15.46 2.21 13.73
CA THR A 254 -16.30 1.66 14.80
C THR A 254 -16.69 0.23 14.48
N LEU A 255 -16.17 -0.70 15.28
CA LEU A 255 -16.53 -2.12 15.24
C LEU A 255 -17.76 -2.38 16.10
N ALA A 256 -18.85 -2.82 15.47
CA ALA A 256 -19.97 -3.44 16.17
C ALA A 256 -19.53 -4.75 16.87
N ALA A 257 -20.36 -5.27 17.78
CA ALA A 257 -20.11 -6.57 18.40
C ALA A 257 -19.93 -7.67 17.32
N GLY A 258 -18.85 -8.44 17.43
CA GLY A 258 -18.46 -9.47 16.46
C GLY A 258 -17.82 -8.95 15.16
N ALA A 259 -17.80 -7.63 14.92
CA ALA A 259 -17.21 -7.06 13.72
C ALA A 259 -15.67 -7.09 13.77
N THR A 260 -15.07 -7.13 12.58
CA THR A 260 -13.61 -7.25 12.41
C THR A 260 -13.06 -6.17 11.49
N LEU A 261 -11.80 -5.78 11.72
CA LEU A 261 -11.01 -4.97 10.80
C LEU A 261 -9.62 -5.57 10.64
N THR A 262 -9.17 -5.71 9.40
CA THR A 262 -7.82 -6.19 9.07
C THR A 262 -6.96 -5.03 8.56
N THR A 263 -5.75 -4.90 9.10
CA THR A 263 -4.78 -3.91 8.63
C THR A 263 -4.29 -4.27 7.22
N PRO A 264 -3.66 -3.31 6.50
CA PRO A 264 -2.85 -3.66 5.34
C PRO A 264 -1.73 -4.62 5.73
N THR A 265 -1.14 -5.27 4.73
CA THR A 265 0.05 -6.08 4.95
C THR A 265 1.29 -5.18 4.96
N THR A 266 2.19 -5.39 5.91
CA THR A 266 3.52 -4.80 5.91
C THR A 266 4.56 -5.91 5.79
N ALA A 267 5.43 -5.83 4.79
CA ALA A 267 6.57 -6.71 4.64
C ALA A 267 7.81 -6.12 5.33
N ILE A 268 8.63 -6.97 5.93
CA ILE A 268 9.94 -6.66 6.49
C ILE A 268 10.97 -7.65 5.91
N THR A 269 11.96 -7.12 5.21
CA THR A 269 13.06 -7.87 4.61
C THR A 269 14.32 -7.64 5.44
N ALA A 270 14.96 -8.71 5.89
CA ALA A 270 16.14 -8.64 6.73
C ALA A 270 17.32 -9.34 6.04
N THR A 271 18.49 -8.72 6.06
CA THR A 271 19.73 -9.27 5.49
C THR A 271 20.94 -8.53 6.04
N GLY A 272 22.09 -9.19 6.17
CA GLY A 272 23.38 -8.50 6.18
C GLY A 272 23.82 -8.10 4.77
N GLY A 273 24.90 -7.32 4.68
CA GLY A 273 25.51 -6.89 3.42
C GLY A 273 24.96 -5.57 2.85
N GLY A 274 24.27 -4.78 3.66
CA GLY A 274 23.89 -3.40 3.36
C GLY A 274 22.62 -3.23 2.52
N ILE A 275 22.30 -1.96 2.25
CA ILE A 275 21.04 -1.54 1.63
C ILE A 275 20.77 -2.13 0.23
N ASP A 276 21.79 -2.26 -0.62
CA ASP A 276 21.65 -2.81 -1.99
C ASP A 276 21.16 -4.27 -1.95
N ARG A 277 21.70 -5.06 -1.02
CA ARG A 277 21.29 -6.45 -0.82
C ARG A 277 19.87 -6.52 -0.26
N ALA A 278 19.48 -5.60 0.61
CA ALA A 278 18.10 -5.52 1.10
C ALA A 278 17.10 -5.24 -0.04
N PHE A 279 17.41 -4.33 -0.97
CA PHE A 279 16.58 -4.10 -2.16
C PHE A 279 16.55 -5.28 -3.12
N ALA A 280 17.67 -6.00 -3.30
CA ALA A 280 17.69 -7.22 -4.09
C ALA A 280 16.73 -8.28 -3.51
N ARG A 281 16.75 -8.49 -2.19
CA ARG A 281 15.84 -9.40 -1.47
C ARG A 281 14.39 -8.94 -1.53
N LEU A 282 14.12 -7.65 -1.37
CA LEU A 282 12.77 -7.09 -1.58
C LEU A 282 12.29 -7.32 -3.02
N THR A 283 13.16 -7.20 -4.01
CA THR A 283 12.82 -7.47 -5.41
C THR A 283 12.44 -8.93 -5.63
N ASP A 284 13.17 -9.86 -5.02
CA ASP A 284 12.83 -11.30 -5.06
C ASP A 284 11.48 -11.57 -4.38
N TYR A 285 11.23 -10.95 -3.21
CA TYR A 285 9.93 -10.97 -2.54
C TYR A 285 8.80 -10.48 -3.45
N ARG A 286 8.97 -9.31 -4.09
CA ARG A 286 7.95 -8.75 -4.98
C ARG A 286 7.74 -9.62 -6.22
N ARG A 287 8.76 -10.31 -6.72
CA ARG A 287 8.62 -11.27 -7.82
C ARG A 287 7.89 -12.54 -7.39
N ALA A 288 8.15 -13.05 -6.19
CA ALA A 288 7.52 -14.26 -5.65
C ALA A 288 6.03 -14.04 -5.29
N THR A 289 5.67 -12.84 -4.85
CA THR A 289 4.30 -12.50 -4.43
C THR A 289 3.47 -11.83 -5.53
N ARG A 290 4.09 -11.45 -6.65
CA ARG A 290 3.39 -10.84 -7.78
C ARG A 290 2.42 -11.85 -8.38
N MET A 291 1.17 -11.44 -8.55
CA MET A 291 0.24 -12.16 -9.42
C MET A 291 0.74 -12.11 -10.87
N HIS A 292 0.98 -13.28 -11.45
CA HIS A 292 1.34 -13.38 -12.85
C HIS A 292 0.11 -13.26 -13.74
N GLY A 293 0.11 -12.28 -14.63
CA GLY A 293 -0.85 -12.23 -15.73
C GLY A 293 -0.61 -13.34 -16.76
N PRO A 294 -1.43 -13.41 -17.82
CA PRO A 294 -1.37 -14.49 -18.81
C PRO A 294 -0.03 -14.66 -19.53
N ASN A 295 0.82 -13.62 -19.55
CA ASN A 295 2.13 -13.65 -20.19
C ASN A 295 3.27 -14.02 -19.21
N GLY A 296 2.96 -14.33 -17.94
CA GLY A 296 3.95 -14.74 -16.94
C GLY A 296 5.05 -13.69 -16.70
N THR A 297 6.28 -14.05 -17.07
CA THR A 297 7.47 -13.18 -17.04
C THR A 297 7.82 -12.56 -18.39
N ASN A 298 7.11 -12.93 -19.47
CA ASN A 298 7.28 -12.33 -20.78
C ASN A 298 6.52 -10.99 -20.84
N LEU A 299 7.22 -9.89 -20.54
CA LEU A 299 6.63 -8.55 -20.52
C LEU A 299 6.58 -7.97 -21.95
N PRO A 300 5.40 -7.57 -22.45
CA PRO A 300 5.28 -7.03 -23.80
C PRO A 300 5.92 -5.66 -23.92
N VAL A 301 6.46 -5.34 -25.09
CA VAL A 301 6.86 -3.98 -25.46
C VAL A 301 5.62 -3.19 -25.83
N ILE A 302 5.40 -2.06 -25.16
CA ILE A 302 4.23 -1.19 -25.35
C ILE A 302 4.69 0.12 -25.98
N TYR A 303 4.05 0.51 -27.06
CA TYR A 303 4.09 1.87 -27.58
C TYR A 303 2.85 2.63 -27.07
N ASN A 304 3.05 3.80 -26.46
CA ASN A 304 1.98 4.67 -25.98
C ASN A 304 2.06 6.01 -26.72
N ASP A 305 0.93 6.49 -27.23
CA ASP A 305 0.88 7.66 -28.11
C ASP A 305 0.66 9.01 -27.41
N TYR A 306 0.69 9.05 -26.07
CA TYR A 306 0.50 10.28 -25.29
C TYR A 306 1.67 11.26 -25.44
N MET A 307 2.71 11.10 -24.64
CA MET A 307 3.84 12.02 -24.58
C MET A 307 4.78 11.78 -25.77
N ASN A 308 5.15 12.87 -26.44
CA ASN A 308 6.03 12.94 -27.62
C ASN A 308 5.40 12.62 -28.99
N THR A 309 4.12 12.22 -29.08
CA THR A 309 3.47 12.06 -30.39
C THR A 309 2.15 12.78 -30.54
N LEU A 310 1.13 12.48 -29.72
CA LEU A 310 -0.21 13.04 -29.93
C LEU A 310 -0.69 13.99 -28.84
N MET A 311 -0.13 13.93 -27.62
CA MET A 311 -0.49 14.82 -26.51
C MET A 311 -2.01 14.90 -26.28
N ALA A 312 -2.66 13.74 -26.16
CA ALA A 312 -4.11 13.58 -26.02
C ALA A 312 -4.97 14.06 -27.21
N ASP A 313 -4.40 14.10 -28.42
CA ASP A 313 -5.13 14.48 -29.63
C ASP A 313 -5.21 13.35 -30.68
N PRO A 314 -5.74 12.16 -30.33
CA PRO A 314 -5.88 11.06 -31.27
C PRO A 314 -7.00 11.33 -32.29
N THR A 315 -6.71 11.15 -33.58
CA THR A 315 -7.70 11.14 -34.66
C THR A 315 -7.36 10.01 -35.63
N THR A 316 -8.33 9.54 -36.43
CA THR A 316 -8.06 8.52 -37.47
C THR A 316 -6.89 8.93 -38.38
N GLU A 317 -6.89 10.19 -38.85
CA GLU A 317 -5.84 10.73 -39.72
C GLU A 317 -4.43 10.66 -39.10
N LYS A 318 -4.32 10.90 -37.79
CA LYS A 318 -3.04 10.90 -37.08
C LYS A 318 -2.59 9.49 -36.68
N LEU A 319 -3.54 8.63 -36.29
CA LEU A 319 -3.24 7.30 -35.78
C LEU A 319 -2.83 6.33 -36.88
N LEU A 320 -3.50 6.31 -38.03
CA LEU A 320 -3.20 5.33 -39.09
C LEU A 320 -1.73 5.35 -39.56
N PRO A 321 -1.13 6.49 -39.94
CA PRO A 321 0.29 6.52 -40.33
C PRO A 321 1.23 6.19 -39.15
N LEU A 322 0.84 6.55 -37.93
CA LEU A 322 1.63 6.25 -36.73
C LEU A 322 1.63 4.74 -36.44
N ILE A 323 0.47 4.09 -36.50
CA ILE A 323 0.31 2.63 -36.34
C ILE A 323 1.15 1.89 -37.39
N GLU A 324 1.11 2.32 -38.66
CA GLU A 324 1.93 1.71 -39.71
C GLU A 324 3.43 1.82 -39.37
N ALA A 325 3.88 3.01 -38.95
CA ALA A 325 5.28 3.24 -38.59
C ALA A 325 5.71 2.39 -37.39
N VAL A 326 4.90 2.33 -36.33
CA VAL A 326 5.18 1.52 -35.13
C VAL A 326 5.14 0.03 -35.45
N GLY A 327 4.23 -0.43 -36.31
CA GLY A 327 4.15 -1.84 -36.73
C GLY A 327 5.44 -2.38 -37.35
N ARG A 328 6.23 -1.51 -37.99
CA ARG A 328 7.55 -1.87 -38.57
C ARG A 328 8.64 -2.10 -37.52
N THR A 329 8.41 -1.74 -36.26
CA THR A 329 9.40 -1.82 -35.17
C THR A 329 9.35 -3.14 -34.39
N GLY A 330 8.27 -3.92 -34.53
CA GLY A 330 8.08 -5.18 -33.79
C GLY A 330 7.55 -5.01 -32.36
N VAL A 331 6.96 -3.85 -32.03
CA VAL A 331 6.24 -3.62 -30.77
C VAL A 331 5.07 -4.60 -30.61
N ASP A 332 4.79 -5.03 -29.37
CA ASP A 332 3.72 -5.99 -29.08
C ASP A 332 2.33 -5.38 -28.91
N ILE A 333 2.27 -4.14 -28.37
CA ILE A 333 1.04 -3.45 -28.00
C ILE A 333 1.12 -1.99 -28.44
N TYR A 334 0.13 -1.51 -29.18
CA TYR A 334 -0.09 -0.10 -29.43
C TYR A 334 -1.21 0.40 -28.52
N CYS A 335 -0.90 1.33 -27.62
CA CYS A 335 -1.83 1.93 -26.67
C CYS A 335 -2.30 3.29 -27.18
N VAL A 336 -3.59 3.41 -27.49
CA VAL A 336 -4.26 4.69 -27.71
C VAL A 336 -4.51 5.30 -26.34
N ASP A 337 -3.80 6.38 -26.04
CA ASP A 337 -3.87 7.07 -24.77
C ASP A 337 -5.00 8.13 -24.77
N ALA A 338 -4.95 9.08 -23.86
CA ALA A 338 -6.03 9.99 -23.54
C ALA A 338 -6.61 10.79 -24.74
N GLY A 339 -7.84 11.30 -24.57
CA GLY A 339 -8.51 12.17 -25.55
C GLY A 339 -9.39 11.46 -26.58
N TRP A 340 -9.30 10.15 -26.72
CA TRP A 340 -10.10 9.35 -27.68
C TRP A 340 -11.63 9.49 -27.50
N TYR A 341 -12.10 9.87 -26.32
CA TYR A 341 -13.52 10.02 -26.00
C TYR A 341 -14.04 11.46 -26.14
N ALA A 342 -13.17 12.45 -26.37
CA ALA A 342 -13.54 13.87 -26.31
C ALA A 342 -13.63 14.51 -27.69
N ASP A 343 -14.71 15.20 -28.01
CA ASP A 343 -14.82 15.95 -29.27
C ASP A 343 -14.02 17.27 -29.26
N GLU A 344 -13.71 17.80 -28.08
CA GLU A 344 -13.06 19.10 -27.90
C GLU A 344 -11.65 18.99 -27.31
N PRO A 345 -10.74 19.96 -27.57
CA PRO A 345 -9.36 19.93 -27.08
C PRO A 345 -9.21 19.95 -25.55
N ARG A 346 -10.20 20.45 -24.80
CA ARG A 346 -10.23 20.34 -23.32
C ARG A 346 -10.86 19.02 -22.89
N TRP A 347 -10.21 17.94 -23.30
CA TRP A 347 -10.66 16.56 -23.12
C TRP A 347 -10.81 16.13 -21.65
N TRP A 348 -10.14 16.80 -20.72
CA TRP A 348 -10.16 16.44 -19.30
C TRP A 348 -11.45 16.85 -18.58
N GLU A 349 -12.07 17.96 -18.99
CA GLU A 349 -13.31 18.46 -18.37
C GLU A 349 -14.55 17.68 -18.86
N SER A 350 -14.43 16.87 -19.92
CA SER A 350 -15.52 16.09 -20.53
C SER A 350 -15.47 14.59 -20.21
N VAL A 351 -14.42 14.12 -19.52
CA VAL A 351 -14.23 12.70 -19.21
C VAL A 351 -15.42 12.11 -18.45
N GLY A 352 -15.79 10.86 -18.73
CA GLY A 352 -16.78 10.14 -17.95
C GLY A 352 -17.67 9.19 -18.74
N ALA A 353 -18.09 9.53 -19.96
CA ALA A 353 -18.93 8.62 -20.75
C ALA A 353 -18.15 7.36 -21.19
N TRP A 354 -16.84 7.52 -21.46
CA TRP A 354 -15.98 6.48 -22.01
C TRP A 354 -16.53 5.87 -23.30
N GLU A 355 -17.11 6.73 -24.15
CA GLU A 355 -17.57 6.41 -25.49
C GLU A 355 -16.63 7.07 -26.52
N PRO A 356 -16.33 6.42 -27.66
CA PRO A 356 -15.41 7.00 -28.63
C PRO A 356 -16.00 8.24 -29.30
N SER A 357 -15.18 9.28 -29.46
CA SER A 357 -15.57 10.48 -30.19
C SER A 357 -15.87 10.14 -31.65
N THR A 358 -17.08 10.47 -32.10
CA THR A 358 -17.48 10.30 -33.50
C THR A 358 -16.83 11.32 -34.42
N SER A 359 -16.39 12.47 -33.89
CA SER A 359 -15.68 13.48 -34.68
C SER A 359 -14.21 13.10 -34.93
N ARG A 360 -13.54 12.51 -33.94
CA ARG A 360 -12.15 12.02 -34.04
C ARG A 360 -12.04 10.73 -34.85
N PHE A 361 -13.08 9.89 -34.77
CA PHE A 361 -13.16 8.59 -35.43
C PHE A 361 -14.45 8.48 -36.26
N PRO A 362 -14.53 9.13 -37.44
CA PRO A 362 -15.73 9.10 -38.28
C PRO A 362 -16.09 7.70 -38.80
N GLY A 363 -15.09 6.81 -38.96
CA GLY A 363 -15.27 5.39 -39.25
C GLY A 363 -15.50 4.50 -38.00
N GLY A 364 -15.54 5.11 -36.82
CA GLY A 364 -15.52 4.44 -35.53
C GLY A 364 -14.11 4.02 -35.08
N ILE A 365 -13.87 3.98 -33.78
CA ILE A 365 -12.56 3.61 -33.22
C ILE A 365 -12.15 2.15 -33.56
N GLY A 366 -13.12 1.31 -33.97
CA GLY A 366 -12.86 -0.05 -34.44
C GLY A 366 -11.88 -0.10 -35.61
N GLU A 367 -11.92 0.88 -36.52
CA GLU A 367 -10.97 1.01 -37.63
C GLU A 367 -9.51 1.09 -37.14
N ILE A 368 -9.29 1.82 -36.06
CA ILE A 368 -7.97 1.97 -35.44
C ILE A 368 -7.49 0.65 -34.86
N PHE A 369 -8.39 -0.06 -34.17
CA PHE A 369 -8.05 -1.36 -33.59
C PHE A 369 -7.79 -2.42 -34.67
N ASP A 370 -8.51 -2.38 -35.79
CA ASP A 370 -8.24 -3.23 -36.95
C ASP A 370 -6.88 -2.91 -37.57
N ALA A 371 -6.54 -1.62 -37.74
CA ALA A 371 -5.23 -1.22 -38.23
C ALA A 371 -4.09 -1.74 -37.33
N ILE A 372 -4.22 -1.59 -36.00
CA ILE A 372 -3.24 -2.11 -35.03
C ILE A 372 -3.05 -3.62 -35.21
N ARG A 373 -4.15 -4.38 -35.32
CA ARG A 373 -4.12 -5.84 -35.53
C ARG A 373 -3.49 -6.21 -36.88
N ASN A 374 -3.83 -5.51 -37.94
CA ASN A 374 -3.31 -5.75 -39.30
C ASN A 374 -1.79 -5.53 -39.37
N HIS A 375 -1.24 -4.69 -38.50
CA HIS A 375 0.20 -4.49 -38.32
C HIS A 375 0.84 -5.42 -37.28
N GLY A 376 0.15 -6.50 -36.89
CA GLY A 376 0.71 -7.54 -36.01
C GLY A 376 0.77 -7.17 -34.52
N MET A 377 0.20 -6.03 -34.14
CA MET A 377 0.21 -5.52 -32.77
C MET A 377 -1.13 -5.82 -32.07
N ARG A 378 -1.15 -5.72 -30.74
CA ARG A 378 -2.39 -5.78 -29.94
C ARG A 378 -2.86 -4.36 -29.57
N PRO A 379 -4.17 -4.06 -29.63
CA PRO A 379 -4.69 -2.78 -29.17
C PRO A 379 -4.67 -2.68 -27.65
N GLY A 380 -4.24 -1.53 -27.15
CA GLY A 380 -4.43 -1.06 -25.78
C GLY A 380 -5.19 0.28 -25.80
N LEU A 381 -5.89 0.58 -24.71
CA LEU A 381 -6.68 1.79 -24.57
C LEU A 381 -6.52 2.35 -23.14
N TRP A 382 -6.44 3.67 -23.03
CA TRP A 382 -6.34 4.38 -21.74
C TRP A 382 -7.71 4.71 -21.13
N MET A 383 -7.81 4.63 -19.80
CA MET A 383 -8.96 5.09 -19.02
C MET A 383 -8.59 5.59 -17.60
N GLU A 384 -9.49 6.36 -16.98
CA GLU A 384 -9.40 6.88 -15.60
C GLU A 384 -10.83 7.01 -15.00
N PRO A 385 -11.51 5.89 -14.73
CA PRO A 385 -12.95 5.88 -14.45
C PRO A 385 -13.32 6.41 -13.05
N GLU A 386 -12.31 6.70 -12.22
CA GLU A 386 -12.47 7.23 -10.87
C GLU A 386 -12.98 8.68 -10.82
N VAL A 387 -12.99 9.35 -11.96
CA VAL A 387 -13.40 10.74 -12.11
C VAL A 387 -14.46 10.93 -13.18
N VAL A 388 -15.18 12.04 -13.03
CA VAL A 388 -16.11 12.56 -14.02
C VAL A 388 -15.82 14.04 -14.20
N GLY A 389 -15.58 14.47 -15.43
CA GLY A 389 -15.34 15.86 -15.77
C GLY A 389 -16.56 16.73 -15.44
N ILE A 390 -16.33 17.97 -15.00
CA ILE A 390 -17.42 18.87 -14.59
C ILE A 390 -18.38 19.24 -15.73
N LYS A 391 -17.97 19.05 -16.99
CA LYS A 391 -18.79 19.25 -18.19
C LYS A 391 -19.32 17.95 -18.78
N SER A 392 -19.01 16.81 -18.17
CA SER A 392 -19.50 15.51 -18.62
C SER A 392 -21.01 15.41 -18.36
N PRO A 393 -21.83 14.92 -19.31
CA PRO A 393 -23.25 14.68 -19.05
C PRO A 393 -23.47 13.70 -17.89
N ILE A 394 -22.53 12.76 -17.72
CA ILE A 394 -22.48 11.79 -16.62
C ILE A 394 -22.48 12.47 -15.25
N ALA A 395 -21.97 13.71 -15.16
CA ALA A 395 -21.90 14.46 -13.90
C ALA A 395 -23.28 14.65 -13.26
N ALA A 396 -24.34 14.71 -14.06
CA ALA A 396 -25.73 14.89 -13.63
C ALA A 396 -26.50 13.57 -13.50
N GLU A 397 -25.98 12.46 -14.02
CA GLU A 397 -26.66 11.15 -14.02
C GLU A 397 -26.46 10.36 -12.73
N LEU A 398 -25.30 10.52 -12.08
CA LEU A 398 -25.00 9.86 -10.82
C LEU A 398 -25.62 10.64 -9.64
N PRO A 399 -26.12 9.95 -8.61
CA PRO A 399 -26.61 10.59 -7.39
C PRO A 399 -25.48 11.36 -6.69
N ASP A 400 -25.81 12.38 -5.89
CA ASP A 400 -24.81 13.21 -5.21
C ASP A 400 -23.90 12.39 -4.28
N GLU A 401 -24.43 11.33 -3.68
CA GLU A 401 -23.72 10.41 -2.79
C GLU A 401 -22.70 9.51 -3.53
N ALA A 402 -22.75 9.48 -4.87
CA ALA A 402 -21.74 8.80 -5.69
C ALA A 402 -20.46 9.63 -5.87
N TYR A 403 -20.41 10.85 -5.33
CA TYR A 403 -19.23 11.72 -5.38
C TYR A 403 -18.60 11.89 -4.00
N LEU A 404 -17.28 12.06 -3.97
CA LEU A 404 -16.62 12.53 -2.77
C LEU A 404 -17.08 13.97 -2.49
N THR A 405 -17.47 14.23 -1.24
CA THR A 405 -17.94 15.54 -0.80
C THR A 405 -17.19 16.03 0.44
N ARG A 406 -17.08 17.34 0.58
CA ARG A 406 -16.57 18.00 1.78
C ARG A 406 -17.48 19.16 2.14
N GLY A 407 -18.02 19.14 3.37
CA GLY A 407 -19.00 20.15 3.79
C GLY A 407 -20.31 20.11 2.99
N GLY A 408 -20.65 18.96 2.38
CA GLY A 408 -21.82 18.80 1.52
C GLY A 408 -21.59 19.19 0.05
N GLU A 409 -20.43 19.76 -0.29
CA GLU A 409 -20.08 20.15 -1.65
C GLU A 409 -19.21 19.08 -2.33
N ARG A 410 -19.43 18.80 -3.62
CA ARG A 410 -18.62 17.85 -4.39
C ARG A 410 -17.17 18.32 -4.48
N VAL A 411 -16.23 17.42 -4.23
CA VAL A 411 -14.79 17.71 -4.38
C VAL A 411 -14.45 17.82 -5.87
N VAL A 412 -13.90 18.98 -6.26
CA VAL A 412 -13.43 19.24 -7.63
C VAL A 412 -11.92 19.41 -7.62
N MET A 413 -11.22 18.64 -8.45
CA MET A 413 -9.79 18.77 -8.67
C MET A 413 -9.52 18.78 -10.17
N ASP A 414 -8.82 19.80 -10.65
CA ASP A 414 -8.42 19.93 -12.07
C ASP A 414 -9.59 19.73 -13.05
N GLY A 415 -10.74 20.38 -12.74
CA GLY A 415 -11.94 20.31 -13.58
C GLY A 415 -12.69 18.97 -13.56
N ARG A 416 -12.48 18.13 -12.55
CA ARG A 416 -13.13 16.82 -12.41
C ARG A 416 -13.67 16.58 -11.01
N PHE A 417 -14.83 15.94 -10.92
CA PHE A 417 -15.36 15.35 -9.71
C PHE A 417 -14.73 13.97 -9.47
N HIS A 418 -14.52 13.61 -8.20
CA HIS A 418 -14.07 12.28 -7.80
C HIS A 418 -15.24 11.42 -7.34
N LEU A 419 -15.28 10.16 -7.78
CA LEU A 419 -16.34 9.23 -7.44
C LEU A 419 -16.06 8.50 -6.12
N ASP A 420 -17.12 8.26 -5.34
CA ASP A 420 -17.09 7.45 -4.13
C ASP A 420 -17.33 5.97 -4.46
N PHE A 421 -16.26 5.17 -4.48
CA PHE A 421 -16.32 3.73 -4.77
C PHE A 421 -17.01 2.90 -3.68
N ARG A 422 -17.41 3.51 -2.56
CA ARG A 422 -18.30 2.86 -1.57
C ARG A 422 -19.75 2.84 -2.04
N HIS A 423 -20.11 3.68 -3.02
CA HIS A 423 -21.46 3.77 -3.53
C HIS A 423 -21.69 2.75 -4.67
N PRO A 424 -22.71 1.86 -4.59
CA PRO A 424 -22.94 0.81 -5.59
C PRO A 424 -23.08 1.32 -7.03
N ALA A 425 -23.72 2.48 -7.24
CA ALA A 425 -23.86 3.06 -8.58
C ALA A 425 -22.52 3.35 -9.26
N VAL A 426 -21.46 3.63 -8.50
CA VAL A 426 -20.10 3.85 -9.03
C VAL A 426 -19.47 2.54 -9.48
N THR A 427 -19.55 1.49 -8.64
CA THR A 427 -18.98 0.17 -8.98
C THR A 427 -19.72 -0.49 -10.14
N GLU A 428 -21.05 -0.43 -10.16
CA GLU A 428 -21.86 -0.95 -11.26
C GLU A 428 -21.59 -0.20 -12.58
N ARG A 429 -21.35 1.12 -12.50
CA ARG A 429 -20.97 1.91 -13.68
C ARG A 429 -19.58 1.52 -14.17
N LEU A 430 -18.62 1.31 -13.27
CA LEU A 430 -17.28 0.85 -13.65
C LEU A 430 -17.36 -0.48 -14.41
N ASP A 431 -18.12 -1.45 -13.90
CA ASP A 431 -18.32 -2.74 -14.57
C ASP A 431 -18.86 -2.55 -16.00
N ARG A 432 -19.90 -1.73 -16.18
CA ARG A 432 -20.45 -1.42 -17.51
C ARG A 432 -19.43 -0.77 -18.45
N ILE A 433 -18.63 0.17 -17.96
CA ILE A 433 -17.58 0.81 -18.76
C ILE A 433 -16.56 -0.23 -19.20
N VAL A 434 -16.03 -1.01 -18.26
CA VAL A 434 -15.00 -2.02 -18.56
C VAL A 434 -15.54 -3.07 -19.54
N ASP A 435 -16.74 -3.58 -19.34
CA ASP A 435 -17.38 -4.54 -20.25
C ASP A 435 -17.58 -3.94 -21.65
N GLY A 436 -18.04 -2.68 -21.73
CA GLY A 436 -18.21 -1.95 -22.98
C GLY A 436 -16.89 -1.77 -23.73
N LEU A 437 -15.84 -1.33 -23.05
CA LEU A 437 -14.51 -1.16 -23.65
C LEU A 437 -13.93 -2.49 -24.12
N ILE A 438 -14.13 -3.58 -23.37
CA ILE A 438 -13.73 -4.93 -23.79
C ILE A 438 -14.45 -5.31 -25.08
N ALA A 439 -15.74 -5.07 -25.18
CA ALA A 439 -16.50 -5.37 -26.39
C ALA A 439 -16.00 -4.57 -27.60
N ILE A 440 -15.75 -3.26 -27.44
CA ILE A 440 -15.23 -2.38 -28.50
C ILE A 440 -13.84 -2.84 -28.97
N CYS A 441 -12.92 -3.15 -28.04
CA CYS A 441 -11.55 -3.55 -28.39
C CYS A 441 -11.48 -4.88 -29.15
N THR A 442 -12.43 -5.79 -28.87
CA THR A 442 -12.39 -7.19 -29.34
C THR A 442 -13.34 -7.51 -30.49
N GLY A 443 -14.30 -6.63 -30.76
CA GLY A 443 -15.34 -6.86 -31.78
C GLY A 443 -16.31 -8.00 -31.43
N ARG A 444 -16.40 -8.42 -30.16
CA ARG A 444 -17.29 -9.49 -29.67
C ARG A 444 -17.89 -9.12 -28.31
N MET A 445 -19.11 -9.58 -28.00
CA MET A 445 -19.69 -9.51 -26.65
C MET A 445 -18.77 -10.20 -25.62
N PRO A 446 -18.78 -9.78 -24.33
CA PRO A 446 -17.80 -10.19 -23.33
C PRO A 446 -17.90 -11.69 -23.04
N SER A 447 -17.15 -12.47 -23.81
CA SER A 447 -16.67 -13.79 -23.42
C SER A 447 -15.16 -13.70 -23.49
N SER A 448 -14.56 -13.46 -22.33
CA SER A 448 -13.14 -13.52 -21.98
C SER A 448 -12.14 -13.63 -23.15
N ARG A 449 -11.22 -12.64 -23.27
CA ARG A 449 -9.88 -12.66 -23.92
C ARG A 449 -9.65 -11.66 -25.07
N GLY A 450 -9.77 -10.35 -24.85
CA GLY A 450 -9.15 -9.47 -25.84
C GLY A 450 -8.80 -8.03 -25.48
N ILE A 451 -9.09 -7.57 -24.26
CA ILE A 451 -8.23 -6.54 -23.67
C ILE A 451 -7.06 -7.24 -22.99
N ARG A 452 -5.83 -6.92 -23.41
CA ARG A 452 -4.61 -7.42 -22.77
C ARG A 452 -3.72 -6.31 -22.19
N ALA A 453 -4.08 -5.05 -22.42
CA ALA A 453 -3.51 -3.89 -21.74
C ALA A 453 -4.57 -2.78 -21.67
N LEU A 454 -4.98 -2.43 -20.45
CA LEU A 454 -5.59 -1.15 -20.12
C LEU A 454 -4.48 -0.30 -19.51
N SER A 455 -4.26 0.90 -20.06
CA SER A 455 -3.46 1.90 -19.37
C SER A 455 -4.39 2.60 -18.39
N TRP A 456 -4.19 2.34 -17.10
CA TRP A 456 -4.99 2.93 -16.03
C TRP A 456 -4.19 4.03 -15.36
N ARG A 457 -4.73 5.24 -15.38
CA ARG A 457 -4.26 6.30 -14.49
C ARG A 457 -5.30 6.46 -13.39
N THR A 458 -4.86 6.55 -12.14
CA THR A 458 -5.69 6.86 -10.98
C THR A 458 -5.75 8.38 -10.81
N ALA A 459 -6.93 8.90 -10.48
CA ALA A 459 -7.09 10.30 -10.13
C ALA A 459 -7.00 10.42 -8.62
N HIS A 460 -6.09 11.26 -8.13
CA HIS A 460 -5.75 11.29 -6.71
C HIS A 460 -6.27 12.55 -6.02
N PRO A 461 -7.37 12.49 -5.26
CA PRO A 461 -7.69 13.59 -4.37
C PRO A 461 -6.57 13.68 -3.33
N ALA A 462 -5.98 14.86 -3.20
CA ALA A 462 -4.89 15.13 -2.26
C ALA A 462 -5.35 15.18 -0.79
N GLU A 463 -6.66 15.36 -0.56
CA GLU A 463 -7.27 15.54 0.77
C GLU A 463 -8.45 14.61 1.02
#